data_AF-A0A2J0KLC4-F1
#
_entry.id   AF-A0A2J0KLC4-F1
#
_cell.length_a   1.000
_cell.length_b   1.000
_cell.length_c   1.000
_cell.angle_alpha   90.00
_cell.angle_beta   90.00
_cell.angle_gamma   90.00
#
_symmetry.space_group_name_H-M   'P 1'
#
loop_
_entity.id
_entity.type
_entity.pdbx_description
1 polymer ?
#
loop_
_entity_poly.entity_id
_entity_poly.type
_entity_poly.pdbx_seq_one_letter_code
_entity_poly.pdbx_strand_id
1 'polypeptide(L)'
;MAKKRSKKFWVIFWSLAVIFWVSLYFFLQFRNDKMQMITKTIDFLPFRLEEKEEYKFIAYFADYLLKKDDQEKVFLVLFQNDMELRPGGGYIGSFGILKVKNGEILEIGTHDLSNFDARIPDTQEPPYPIKEMLHIGSWKLRDSNWSPDFSENAKKAQYFYEMGKGEEK
;
A
#
# COMPACT_ATOMS: atom_id res chain seq x y z
N MET A 1 -21.36 21.14 59.06
CA MET A 1 -21.37 19.64 58.99
C MET A 1 -21.42 19.21 57.54
N ALA A 2 -20.44 18.45 57.06
CA ALA A 2 -20.45 17.93 55.70
C ALA A 2 -21.56 16.86 55.54
N LYS A 3 -22.45 17.03 54.57
CA LYS A 3 -23.52 16.07 54.26
C LYS A 3 -22.88 14.74 53.81
N LYS A 4 -22.93 13.70 54.64
CA LYS A 4 -22.48 12.34 54.27
C LYS A 4 -23.30 11.84 53.09
N ARG A 5 -22.64 11.57 51.96
CA ARG A 5 -23.25 11.01 50.75
C ARG A 5 -23.60 9.53 50.98
N SER A 6 -24.71 9.09 50.39
CA SER A 6 -25.18 7.69 50.44
C SER A 6 -24.19 6.73 49.76
N LYS A 7 -24.13 5.47 50.20
CA LYS A 7 -23.35 4.41 49.52
C LYS A 7 -23.78 4.25 48.04
N LYS A 8 -25.08 4.41 47.73
CA LYS A 8 -25.60 4.37 46.34
C LYS A 8 -25.00 5.48 45.48
N PHE A 9 -24.83 6.68 46.04
CA PHE A 9 -24.20 7.79 45.34
C PHE A 9 -22.76 7.45 44.95
N TRP A 10 -21.99 6.88 45.86
CA TRP A 10 -20.60 6.49 45.59
C TRP A 10 -20.51 5.38 44.53
N VAL A 11 -21.39 4.38 44.56
CA VAL A 11 -21.44 3.34 43.53
C VAL A 11 -21.71 3.94 42.16
N ILE A 12 -22.75 4.77 42.02
CA ILE A 12 -23.09 5.42 40.75
C ILE A 12 -21.95 6.32 40.26
N PHE A 13 -21.39 7.12 41.17
CA PHE A 13 -20.27 8.01 40.87
C PHE A 13 -19.06 7.25 40.32
N TRP A 14 -18.65 6.17 40.99
CA TRP A 14 -17.52 5.36 40.55
C TRP A 14 -17.80 4.62 39.25
N SER A 15 -19.03 4.10 39.03
CA SER A 15 -19.40 3.48 37.75
C SER A 15 -19.33 4.48 36.59
N LEU A 16 -19.87 5.69 36.77
CA LEU A 16 -19.80 6.74 35.75
C LEU A 16 -18.37 7.23 35.52
N ALA A 17 -17.57 7.35 36.59
CA ALA A 17 -16.17 7.72 36.48
C ALA A 17 -15.37 6.66 35.70
N VAL A 18 -15.58 5.37 35.96
CA VAL A 18 -14.92 4.29 35.20
C VAL A 18 -15.31 4.34 33.73
N ILE A 19 -16.60 4.48 33.41
CA ILE A 19 -17.06 4.60 32.02
C ILE A 19 -16.41 5.82 31.33
N PHE A 20 -16.38 6.96 32.01
CA PHE A 20 -15.76 8.18 31.50
C PHE A 20 -14.26 7.98 31.24
N TRP A 21 -13.51 7.43 32.20
CA TRP A 21 -12.07 7.20 32.07
C TRP A 21 -11.75 6.15 31.00
N VAL A 22 -12.54 5.09 30.90
CA VAL A 22 -12.40 4.08 29.83
C VAL A 22 -12.67 4.72 28.46
N SER A 23 -13.76 5.47 28.33
CA SER A 23 -14.11 6.17 27.09
C SER A 23 -13.04 7.20 26.70
N LEU A 24 -12.53 7.96 27.68
CA LEU A 24 -11.47 8.95 27.48
C LEU A 24 -10.14 8.28 27.10
N TYR A 25 -9.80 7.15 27.73
CA TYR A 25 -8.61 6.37 27.40
C TYR A 25 -8.67 5.86 25.96
N PHE A 26 -9.77 5.23 25.54
CA PHE A 26 -9.95 4.78 24.17
C PHE A 26 -9.97 5.93 23.17
N PHE A 27 -10.59 7.06 23.52
CA PHE A 27 -10.58 8.27 22.69
C PHE A 27 -9.16 8.83 22.50
N LEU A 28 -8.37 8.93 23.57
CA LEU A 28 -6.99 9.39 23.52
C LEU A 28 -6.09 8.42 22.73
N GLN A 29 -6.29 7.12 22.90
CA GLN A 29 -5.54 6.11 22.16
C GLN A 29 -5.91 6.11 20.68
N PHE A 30 -7.19 6.27 20.33
CA PHE A 30 -7.61 6.46 18.95
C PHE A 30 -7.06 7.76 18.35
N ARG A 31 -6.85 8.82 19.14
CA ARG A 31 -6.25 10.05 18.63
C ARG A 31 -4.75 9.91 18.34
N ASN A 32 -4.03 9.18 19.18
CA ASN A 32 -2.58 9.08 19.11
C ASN A 32 -2.08 7.93 18.22
N ASP A 33 -2.76 6.78 18.20
CA ASP A 33 -2.32 5.55 17.52
C ASP A 33 -3.47 4.84 16.78
N LYS A 34 -4.15 5.56 15.87
CA LYS A 34 -5.25 4.99 15.04
C LYS A 34 -4.87 3.66 14.41
N MET A 35 -3.67 3.58 13.83
CA MET A 35 -3.24 2.40 13.09
C MET A 35 -3.00 1.18 13.94
N GLN A 36 -2.40 1.31 15.13
CA GLN A 36 -2.26 0.16 16.03
C GLN A 36 -3.60 -0.38 16.51
N MET A 37 -4.62 0.49 16.65
CA MET A 37 -5.97 0.06 17.02
C MET A 37 -6.68 -0.66 15.88
N ILE A 38 -6.54 -0.17 14.64
CA ILE A 38 -7.13 -0.80 13.45
C ILE A 38 -6.52 -2.19 13.24
N THR A 39 -5.19 -2.32 13.28
CA THR A 39 -4.52 -3.62 13.08
C THR A 39 -4.88 -4.64 14.16
N LYS A 40 -4.88 -4.24 15.44
CA LYS A 40 -5.31 -5.10 16.56
C LYS A 40 -6.78 -5.52 16.47
N THR A 41 -7.64 -4.66 15.92
CA THR A 41 -9.05 -4.99 15.72
C THR A 41 -9.19 -6.06 14.62
N ILE A 42 -8.47 -5.92 13.51
CA ILE A 42 -8.46 -6.91 12.42
C ILE A 42 -7.98 -8.29 12.92
N ASP A 43 -7.00 -8.32 13.82
CA ASP A 43 -6.51 -9.57 14.44
C ASP A 43 -7.62 -10.33 15.19
N PHE A 44 -8.54 -9.61 15.84
CA PHE A 44 -9.62 -10.19 16.64
C PHE A 44 -10.88 -10.57 15.83
N LEU A 45 -11.00 -10.10 14.59
CA LEU A 45 -12.17 -10.40 13.75
C LEU A 45 -12.14 -11.86 13.24
N PRO A 46 -13.31 -12.49 13.05
CA PRO A 46 -13.42 -13.89 12.63
C PRO A 46 -13.19 -14.06 11.11
N PHE A 47 -12.19 -13.38 10.55
CA PHE A 47 -11.79 -13.50 9.15
C PHE A 47 -10.72 -14.58 8.95
N ARG A 48 -10.54 -15.04 7.71
CA ARG A 48 -9.44 -15.95 7.35
C ARG A 48 -8.09 -15.24 7.46
N LEU A 49 -7.01 -15.97 7.68
CA LEU A 49 -5.67 -15.38 7.86
C LEU A 49 -5.24 -14.53 6.66
N GLU A 50 -5.48 -15.02 5.45
CA GLU A 50 -5.17 -14.30 4.20
C GLU A 50 -5.93 -12.97 4.12
N GLU A 51 -7.22 -12.96 4.47
CA GLU A 51 -8.06 -11.76 4.48
C GLU A 51 -7.58 -10.74 5.53
N LYS A 52 -7.08 -11.21 6.70
CA LYS A 52 -6.55 -10.34 7.74
C LYS A 52 -5.32 -9.57 7.29
N GLU A 53 -4.39 -10.23 6.61
CA GLU A 53 -3.18 -9.58 6.11
C GLU A 53 -3.51 -8.58 4.99
N GLU A 54 -4.48 -8.92 4.12
CA GLU A 54 -5.00 -7.98 3.13
C GLU A 54 -5.61 -6.73 3.78
N TYR A 55 -6.49 -6.89 4.77
CA TYR A 55 -7.09 -5.76 5.48
C TYR A 55 -6.06 -4.91 6.23
N LYS A 56 -5.04 -5.54 6.84
CA LYS A 56 -3.94 -4.81 7.48
C LYS A 56 -3.15 -4.00 6.45
N PHE A 57 -2.86 -4.59 5.29
CA PHE A 57 -2.18 -3.90 4.21
C PHE A 57 -3.00 -2.72 3.70
N ILE A 58 -4.31 -2.90 3.44
CA ILE A 58 -5.21 -1.82 3.01
C ILE A 58 -5.23 -0.70 4.05
N ALA A 59 -5.36 -1.04 5.34
CA ALA A 59 -5.35 -0.04 6.40
C ALA A 59 -4.01 0.73 6.46
N TYR A 60 -2.89 0.02 6.38
CA TYR A 60 -1.55 0.62 6.36
C TYR A 60 -1.35 1.51 5.15
N PHE A 61 -1.75 1.04 3.96
CA PHE A 61 -1.61 1.79 2.72
C PHE A 61 -2.51 3.04 2.71
N ALA A 62 -3.74 2.92 3.20
CA ALA A 62 -4.65 4.06 3.37
C ALA A 62 -4.08 5.10 4.34
N ASP A 63 -3.53 4.68 5.48
CA ASP A 63 -2.87 5.60 6.41
C ASP A 63 -1.65 6.26 5.76
N TYR A 64 -0.81 5.50 5.07
CA TYR A 64 0.35 6.02 4.34
C TYR A 64 -0.06 7.09 3.32
N LEU A 65 -1.13 6.88 2.55
CA LEU A 65 -1.66 7.84 1.58
C LEU A 65 -2.27 9.08 2.25
N LEU A 66 -3.08 8.89 3.30
CA LEU A 66 -3.82 9.97 3.97
C LEU A 66 -2.99 10.76 4.98
N LYS A 67 -1.79 10.29 5.28
CA LYS A 67 -0.90 10.92 6.24
C LYS A 67 -0.58 12.35 5.83
N LYS A 68 -0.88 13.29 6.74
CA LYS A 68 -0.64 14.74 6.59
C LYS A 68 0.76 15.10 7.09
N ASP A 69 1.79 14.63 6.40
CA ASP A 69 3.21 14.89 6.72
C ASP A 69 3.90 15.84 5.72
N ASP A 70 3.13 16.51 4.86
CA ASP A 70 3.60 17.43 3.81
C ASP A 70 4.61 16.82 2.82
N GLN A 71 4.73 15.49 2.81
CA GLN A 71 5.55 14.75 1.86
C GLN A 71 4.72 14.33 0.65
N GLU A 72 5.28 14.60 -0.54
CA GLU A 72 4.78 14.06 -1.80
C GLU A 72 5.22 12.59 -1.91
N LYS A 73 4.27 11.73 -2.25
CA LYS A 73 4.43 10.29 -2.41
C LYS A 73 4.16 9.96 -3.87
N VAL A 74 5.16 9.41 -4.55
CA VAL A 74 5.08 9.02 -5.96
C VAL A 74 4.94 7.51 -6.05
N PHE A 75 3.97 7.05 -6.85
CA PHE A 75 3.72 5.63 -7.08
C PHE A 75 3.83 5.31 -8.56
N LEU A 76 4.61 4.27 -8.86
CA LEU A 76 4.61 3.59 -10.16
C LEU A 76 3.53 2.50 -10.13
N VAL A 77 2.45 2.71 -10.88
CA VAL A 77 1.29 1.80 -10.95
C VAL A 77 1.39 0.98 -12.23
N LEU A 78 1.50 -0.35 -12.12
CA LEU A 78 1.64 -1.23 -13.27
C LEU A 78 0.27 -1.82 -13.67
N PHE A 79 -0.18 -1.57 -14.90
CA PHE A 79 -1.44 -2.12 -15.40
C PHE A 79 -1.17 -3.47 -16.08
N GLN A 80 -1.53 -4.54 -15.38
CA GLN A 80 -1.26 -5.92 -15.79
C GLN A 80 -2.45 -6.53 -16.54
N ASN A 81 -2.20 -7.15 -17.68
CA ASN A 81 -3.15 -7.91 -18.49
C ASN A 81 -3.16 -9.39 -18.09
N ASP A 82 -4.21 -9.83 -17.42
CA ASP A 82 -4.39 -11.20 -16.95
C ASP A 82 -4.58 -12.24 -18.07
N MET A 83 -4.92 -11.79 -19.29
CA MET A 83 -4.99 -12.65 -20.48
C MET A 83 -3.60 -13.03 -21.02
N GLU A 84 -2.54 -12.37 -20.57
CA GLU A 84 -1.15 -12.63 -20.96
C GLU A 84 -0.29 -12.86 -19.71
N LEU A 85 -0.47 -14.01 -19.08
CA LEU A 85 0.11 -14.31 -17.77
C LEU A 85 1.64 -14.20 -17.73
N ARG A 86 2.11 -13.75 -16.57
CA ARG A 86 3.50 -13.71 -16.11
C ARG A 86 3.55 -14.27 -14.69
N PRO A 87 4.68 -14.79 -14.19
CA PRO A 87 4.74 -15.33 -12.83
C PRO A 87 4.30 -14.34 -11.74
N GLY A 88 4.54 -13.04 -11.93
CA GLY A 88 4.11 -11.97 -11.03
C GLY A 88 2.74 -11.36 -11.34
N GLY A 89 1.95 -11.96 -12.25
CA GLY A 89 0.62 -11.50 -12.64
C GLY A 89 0.39 -11.58 -14.15
N GLY A 90 0.36 -10.43 -14.83
CA GLY A 90 0.02 -10.32 -16.25
C GLY A 90 0.93 -9.36 -17.03
N TYR A 91 0.91 -9.41 -18.35
CA TYR A 91 1.72 -8.52 -19.20
C TYR A 91 1.46 -7.05 -18.88
N ILE A 92 2.51 -6.24 -18.74
CA ILE A 92 2.37 -4.82 -18.46
C ILE A 92 2.32 -4.09 -19.80
N GLY A 93 1.14 -3.62 -20.21
CA GLY A 93 0.98 -2.87 -21.46
C GLY A 93 1.09 -1.35 -21.30
N SER A 94 0.86 -0.87 -20.08
CA SER A 94 0.96 0.54 -19.70
C SER A 94 1.27 0.65 -18.22
N PHE A 95 1.73 1.82 -17.79
CA PHE A 95 1.88 2.14 -16.37
C PHE A 95 1.35 3.54 -16.10
N GLY A 96 1.06 3.81 -14.83
CA GLY A 96 0.68 5.11 -14.34
C GLY A 96 1.68 5.68 -13.35
N ILE A 97 1.77 7.00 -13.31
CA ILE A 97 2.43 7.75 -12.24
C ILE A 97 1.34 8.44 -11.44
N LEU A 98 1.28 8.13 -10.15
CA LEU A 98 0.35 8.74 -9.20
C LEU A 98 1.14 9.52 -8.16
N LYS A 99 0.86 10.82 -8.05
CA LYS A 99 1.45 11.69 -7.02
C LYS A 99 0.39 12.04 -5.99
N VAL A 100 0.67 11.78 -4.72
CA VAL A 100 -0.24 12.03 -3.59
C VAL A 100 0.48 12.84 -2.53
N LYS A 101 -0.20 13.85 -1.98
CA LYS A 101 0.30 14.62 -0.84
C LYS A 101 -0.84 14.90 0.12
N ASN A 102 -0.62 14.61 1.41
CA ASN A 102 -1.60 14.86 2.47
C ASN A 102 -3.01 14.27 2.22
N GLY A 103 -3.08 13.13 1.52
CA GLY A 103 -4.34 12.49 1.12
C GLY A 103 -5.00 13.06 -0.13
N GLU A 104 -4.38 14.04 -0.79
CA GLU A 104 -4.86 14.64 -2.03
C GLU A 104 -4.04 14.15 -3.22
N ILE A 105 -4.72 13.82 -4.32
CA ILE A 105 -4.08 13.46 -5.59
C ILE A 105 -3.59 14.75 -6.24
N LEU A 106 -2.28 14.87 -6.44
CA LEU A 106 -1.66 15.99 -7.14
C LEU A 106 -1.64 15.77 -8.64
N GLU A 107 -1.33 14.56 -9.07
CA GLU A 107 -1.17 14.21 -10.48
C GLU A 107 -1.51 12.74 -10.72
N ILE A 108 -2.13 12.48 -11.87
CA ILE A 108 -2.29 11.14 -12.43
C ILE A 108 -1.90 11.18 -13.90
N GLY A 109 -0.87 10.42 -14.25
CA GLY A 109 -0.40 10.26 -15.62
C GLY A 109 -0.44 8.78 -16.01
N THR A 110 -0.75 8.49 -17.27
CA THR A 110 -0.69 7.14 -17.83
C THR A 110 0.21 7.15 -19.06
N HIS A 111 1.06 6.14 -19.18
CA HIS A 111 2.07 6.03 -20.23
C HIS A 111 1.95 4.69 -20.94
N ASP A 112 1.96 4.75 -22.28
CA ASP A 112 2.06 3.56 -23.12
C ASP A 112 3.46 2.97 -22.98
N LEU A 113 3.52 1.68 -22.69
CA LEU A 113 4.78 1.03 -22.40
C LEU A 113 5.62 0.79 -23.65
N SER A 114 5.02 0.63 -24.82
CA SER A 114 5.74 0.48 -26.09
C SER A 114 6.62 1.70 -26.37
N ASN A 115 6.09 2.90 -26.07
CA ASN A 115 6.84 4.15 -26.19
C ASN A 115 7.93 4.27 -25.11
N PHE A 116 7.63 3.83 -23.89
CA PHE A 116 8.58 3.90 -22.78
C PHE A 116 9.76 2.94 -22.98
N ASP A 117 9.49 1.68 -23.32
CA ASP A 117 10.48 0.62 -23.51
C ASP A 117 11.43 0.92 -24.67
N ALA A 118 11.02 1.73 -25.65
CA ALA A 118 11.91 2.23 -26.70
C ALA A 118 13.05 3.11 -26.14
N ARG A 119 12.88 3.70 -24.94
CA ARG A 119 13.92 4.48 -24.26
C ARG A 119 14.91 3.60 -23.49
N ILE A 120 14.53 2.35 -23.18
CA ILE A 120 15.35 1.40 -22.45
C ILE A 120 16.30 0.71 -23.45
N PRO A 121 17.63 0.77 -23.25
CA PRO A 121 18.60 0.11 -24.12
C PRO A 121 18.46 -1.42 -24.13
N ASP A 122 18.68 -2.04 -25.29
CA ASP A 122 18.63 -3.50 -25.47
C ASP A 122 19.90 -4.19 -24.91
N THR A 123 20.11 -4.06 -23.60
CA THR A 123 21.34 -4.51 -22.91
C THR A 123 21.09 -5.56 -21.84
N GLN A 124 19.83 -5.78 -21.47
CA GLN A 124 19.48 -6.66 -20.36
C GLN A 124 19.09 -8.03 -20.91
N GLU A 125 19.88 -9.05 -20.58
CA GLU A 125 19.56 -10.41 -21.00
C GLU A 125 18.27 -10.87 -20.29
N PRO A 126 17.25 -11.30 -21.06
CA PRO A 126 16.04 -11.83 -20.48
C PRO A 126 16.24 -13.22 -19.88
N PRO A 127 15.47 -13.57 -18.83
CA PRO A 127 15.38 -14.94 -18.34
C PRO A 127 15.14 -15.94 -19.47
N TYR A 128 15.74 -17.13 -19.37
CA TYR A 128 15.66 -18.18 -20.38
C TYR A 128 14.25 -18.39 -20.97
N PRO A 129 13.17 -18.49 -20.15
CA PRO A 129 11.83 -18.67 -20.70
C PRO A 129 11.32 -17.47 -21.52
N ILE A 130 11.63 -16.23 -21.12
CA ILE A 130 11.26 -15.03 -21.89
C ILE A 130 11.95 -15.05 -23.25
N LYS A 131 13.24 -15.40 -23.26
CA LYS A 131 14.05 -15.43 -24.49
C LYS A 131 13.56 -16.49 -25.48
N GLU A 132 13.38 -17.73 -25.01
CA GLU A 132 13.07 -18.88 -25.88
C GLU A 132 11.58 -19.00 -26.21
N MET A 133 10.68 -18.68 -25.28
CA MET A 133 9.24 -18.88 -25.49
C MET A 133 8.57 -17.64 -26.07
N LEU A 134 8.93 -16.45 -25.57
CA LEU A 134 8.35 -15.18 -26.02
C LEU A 134 9.15 -14.52 -27.15
N HIS A 135 10.34 -15.05 -27.47
CA HIS A 135 11.22 -14.51 -28.51
C HIS A 135 11.60 -13.04 -28.26
N ILE A 136 11.72 -12.65 -26.99
CA ILE A 136 12.07 -11.30 -26.59
C ILE A 136 13.59 -11.21 -26.43
N GLY A 137 14.22 -10.32 -27.20
CA GLY A 137 15.69 -10.19 -27.24
C GLY A 137 16.32 -9.41 -26.09
N SER A 138 15.55 -8.55 -25.40
CA SER A 138 16.00 -7.80 -24.23
C SER A 138 14.90 -7.69 -23.19
N TRP A 139 15.28 -7.86 -21.93
CA TRP A 139 14.39 -7.66 -20.79
C TRP A 139 14.12 -6.17 -20.57
N LYS A 140 12.87 -5.80 -20.36
CA LYS A 140 12.42 -4.42 -20.18
C LYS A 140 11.28 -4.33 -19.16
N LEU A 141 10.75 -3.11 -18.96
CA LEU A 141 9.70 -2.84 -17.98
C LEU A 141 8.45 -3.71 -18.20
N ARG A 142 8.16 -4.09 -19.44
CA ARG A 142 6.95 -4.87 -19.79
C ARG A 142 6.86 -6.25 -19.19
N ASP A 143 8.01 -6.83 -18.88
CA ASP A 143 8.16 -8.14 -18.26
C ASP A 143 8.89 -8.02 -16.91
N SER A 144 8.88 -6.84 -16.26
CA SER A 144 9.55 -6.65 -14.97
C SER A 144 8.93 -7.51 -13.86
N ASN A 145 7.73 -8.04 -14.07
CA ASN A 145 7.00 -8.93 -13.18
C ASN A 145 7.26 -10.42 -13.44
N TRP A 146 8.46 -10.79 -13.90
CA TRP A 146 8.78 -12.18 -14.21
C TRP A 146 9.08 -13.06 -12.96
N SER A 147 9.30 -12.47 -11.79
CA SER A 147 9.47 -13.24 -10.54
C SER A 147 8.12 -13.58 -9.92
N PRO A 148 7.95 -14.74 -9.25
CA PRO A 148 6.80 -14.95 -8.37
C PRO A 148 6.84 -14.08 -7.10
N ASP A 149 7.98 -13.46 -6.78
CA ASP A 149 8.13 -12.52 -5.66
C ASP A 149 7.80 -11.09 -6.10
N PHE A 150 6.71 -10.54 -5.56
CA PHE A 150 6.26 -9.16 -5.82
C PHE A 150 7.27 -8.10 -5.39
N SER A 151 8.08 -8.36 -4.35
CA SER A 151 9.13 -7.44 -3.89
C SER A 151 10.27 -7.36 -4.90
N GLU A 152 10.64 -8.50 -5.50
CA GLU A 152 11.62 -8.51 -6.60
C GLU A 152 11.08 -7.81 -7.84
N ASN A 153 9.81 -8.04 -8.18
CA ASN A 153 9.14 -7.39 -9.31
C ASN A 153 9.09 -5.86 -9.15
N ALA A 154 8.77 -5.36 -7.95
CA ALA A 154 8.75 -3.93 -7.68
C ALA A 154 10.13 -3.28 -7.88
N LYS A 155 11.19 -3.91 -7.36
CA LYS A 155 12.58 -3.45 -7.56
C LYS A 155 12.98 -3.49 -9.02
N LYS A 156 12.59 -4.53 -9.75
CA LYS A 156 12.88 -4.68 -11.18
C LYS A 156 12.14 -3.64 -12.02
N ALA A 157 10.88 -3.35 -11.69
CA ALA A 157 10.10 -2.30 -12.35
C ALA A 157 10.74 -0.92 -12.14
N GLN A 158 11.12 -0.59 -10.90
CA GLN A 158 11.84 0.64 -10.59
C GLN A 158 13.15 0.74 -11.38
N TYR A 159 13.95 -0.32 -11.40
CA TYR A 159 15.20 -0.37 -12.16
C TYR A 159 15.01 -0.05 -13.65
N PHE A 160 14.01 -0.65 -14.30
CA PHE A 160 13.73 -0.37 -15.70
C PHE A 160 13.13 1.01 -15.95
N TYR A 161 12.32 1.50 -15.01
CA TYR A 161 11.80 2.85 -15.07
C TYR A 161 12.92 3.90 -14.99
N GLU A 162 13.88 3.73 -14.09
CA GLU A 162 15.08 4.57 -14.00
C GLU A 162 15.95 4.46 -15.26
N MET A 163 16.13 3.25 -15.81
CA MET A 163 16.87 3.02 -17.05
C MET A 163 16.21 3.70 -18.26
N GLY A 164 14.87 3.74 -18.30
CA GLY A 164 14.09 4.47 -19.30
C GLY A 164 14.04 5.98 -19.08
N LYS A 165 14.78 6.50 -18.09
CA LYS A 165 14.83 7.91 -17.69
C LYS A 165 13.46 8.45 -17.28
N GLY A 166 12.72 7.70 -16.45
CA GLY A 166 11.59 8.25 -15.70
C GLY A 166 12.04 9.46 -14.87
N GLU A 167 11.22 10.51 -14.82
CA GLU A 167 11.60 11.79 -14.20
C GLU A 167 11.18 11.87 -12.73
N GLU A 168 10.19 11.07 -12.36
CA GLU A 168 9.54 11.09 -11.07
C GLU A 168 10.29 10.21 -10.04
N LYS A 169 10.37 10.70 -8.79
CA LYS A 169 11.19 10.12 -7.71
C LYS A 169 10.40 9.99 -6.42
#